data_AF-A0A2D8EYV4-F1
#
_entry.id   AF-A0A2D8EYV4-F1
#
_cell.length_a   1.000
_cell.length_b   1.000
_cell.length_c   1.000
_cell.angle_alpha   90.00
_cell.angle_beta   90.00
_cell.angle_gamma   90.00
#
_symmetry.space_group_name_H-M   'P 1'
#
loop_
_entity.id
_entity.type
_entity.pdbx_description
1 polymer ?
#
loop_
_entity_poly.entity_id
_entity_poly.type
_entity_poly.pdbx_seq_one_letter_code
_entity_poly.pdbx_strand_id
1 'polypeptide(L)'
;MLSIRGADSVTRLAETDTERAATVWLAVGIVQNVLGGGTELVGGVWNTLASLAGLRRRGLPSALNLFGVFIGLAGIVTIYPDFEPLNAVFGLSQIVWFIWVGVVMLARRSPELMPSAT
;
A
#
# COMPACT_ATOMS: atom_id res chain seq x y z
N MET A 1 1.50 11.35 -6.07
CA MET A 1 1.70 12.82 -6.08
C MET A 1 3.09 13.21 -6.55
N LEU A 2 4.17 12.66 -5.98
CA LEU A 2 5.54 12.90 -6.45
C LEU A 2 5.73 12.55 -7.94
N SER A 3 5.29 11.37 -8.37
CA SER A 3 5.42 10.94 -9.77
C SER A 3 4.75 11.91 -10.76
N ILE A 4 3.49 12.29 -10.53
CA ILE A 4 2.72 13.20 -11.41
C ILE A 4 3.34 14.61 -11.43
N ARG A 5 3.67 15.16 -10.27
CA ARG A 5 4.26 16.52 -10.16
C ARG A 5 5.70 16.57 -10.67
N GLY A 6 6.46 15.50 -10.42
CA GLY A 6 7.82 15.32 -10.93
C GLY A 6 7.82 15.20 -12.45
N ALA A 7 6.91 14.40 -13.03
CA ALA A 7 6.74 14.29 -14.47
C ALA A 7 6.38 15.64 -15.11
N ASP A 8 5.42 16.40 -14.56
CA ASP A 8 5.08 17.76 -15.05
C ASP A 8 6.30 18.71 -15.01
N SER A 9 7.11 18.62 -13.95
CA SER A 9 8.33 19.42 -13.83
C SER A 9 9.37 19.04 -14.88
N VAL A 10 9.56 17.74 -15.13
CA VAL A 10 10.49 17.20 -16.14
C VAL A 10 10.04 17.57 -17.55
N THR A 11 8.75 17.46 -17.87
CA THR A 11 8.23 17.78 -19.20
C THR A 11 8.39 19.26 -19.52
N ARG A 12 8.12 20.16 -18.57
CA ARG A 12 8.34 21.60 -18.78
C ARG A 12 9.81 21.94 -18.94
N LEU A 13 10.68 21.29 -18.17
CA LEU A 13 12.11 21.55 -18.25
C LEU A 13 12.67 21.05 -19.58
N ALA A 14 12.18 19.93 -20.11
CA ALA A 14 12.61 19.36 -21.38
C ALA A 14 12.36 20.29 -22.58
N GLU A 15 11.42 21.23 -22.50
CA GLU A 15 11.16 22.24 -23.54
C GLU A 15 12.30 23.25 -23.70
N THR A 16 13.09 23.47 -22.63
CA THR A 16 14.13 24.51 -22.57
C THR A 16 15.53 23.95 -22.32
N ASP A 17 15.64 22.84 -21.60
CA ASP A 17 16.89 22.20 -21.19
C ASP A 17 16.68 20.70 -20.95
N THR A 18 16.96 19.89 -21.96
CA THR A 18 16.78 18.43 -21.93
C THR A 18 17.77 17.73 -20.98
N GLU A 19 18.99 18.25 -20.82
CA GLU A 19 20.01 17.64 -19.94
C GLU A 19 19.61 17.80 -18.47
N ARG A 20 19.15 19.00 -18.11
CA ARG A 20 18.64 19.26 -16.76
C ARG A 20 17.36 18.49 -16.49
N ALA A 21 16.48 18.34 -17.49
CA ALA A 21 15.28 17.50 -17.37
C ALA A 21 15.62 16.04 -17.06
N ALA A 22 16.64 15.47 -17.71
CA ALA A 22 17.11 14.11 -17.43
C ALA A 22 17.63 13.97 -15.98
N THR A 23 18.38 14.96 -15.49
CA THR A 23 18.87 14.97 -14.10
C THR A 23 17.71 15.01 -13.10
N VAL A 24 16.70 15.85 -13.35
CA VAL A 24 15.51 15.93 -12.49
C VAL A 24 14.70 14.64 -12.54
N TRP A 25 14.61 13.99 -13.71
CA TRP A 25 13.95 12.69 -13.84
C TRP A 25 14.61 11.62 -12.98
N LEU A 26 15.94 11.55 -12.98
CA LEU A 26 16.69 10.64 -12.11
C LEU A 26 16.43 10.93 -10.63
N ALA A 27 16.45 12.20 -10.22
CA ALA A 27 16.17 12.58 -8.84
C ALA A 27 14.75 12.20 -8.42
N VAL A 28 13.74 12.45 -9.26
CA VAL A 28 12.35 12.04 -9.01
C VAL A 28 12.26 10.52 -8.88
N GLY A 29 12.93 9.77 -9.76
CA GLY A 29 12.98 8.31 -9.71
C GLY A 29 13.58 7.77 -8.41
N ILE A 30 14.70 8.32 -7.96
CA ILE A 30 15.34 7.93 -6.69
C ILE A 30 14.39 8.17 -5.51
N VAL A 31 13.82 9.37 -5.42
CA VAL A 31 12.92 9.70 -4.30
C VAL A 31 11.66 8.82 -4.35
N GLN A 32 11.10 8.57 -5.54
CA GLN A 32 9.96 7.67 -5.71
C GLN A 32 10.30 6.26 -5.23
N ASN A 33 11.47 5.73 -5.60
CA ASN A 33 11.88 4.39 -5.20
C ASN A 33 12.05 4.28 -3.68
N VAL A 34 12.62 5.29 -3.03
CA VAL A 34 12.81 5.31 -1.57
C VAL A 34 11.49 5.42 -0.80
N LEU A 35 10.52 6.17 -1.31
CA LEU A 35 9.24 6.38 -0.61
C LEU A 35 8.24 5.21 -0.74
N GLY A 36 8.62 4.13 -1.40
CA GLY A 36 7.79 2.94 -1.58
C GLY A 36 7.55 2.53 -3.04
N GLY A 37 8.22 3.17 -4.01
CA GLY A 37 8.19 2.73 -5.41
C GLY A 37 9.20 1.62 -5.73
N GLY A 38 10.22 1.44 -4.89
CA GLY A 38 11.29 0.45 -5.11
C GLY A 38 11.14 -0.83 -4.29
N THR A 39 10.46 -0.75 -3.14
CA THR A 39 10.13 -1.89 -2.28
C THR A 39 8.80 -1.65 -1.60
N GLU A 40 8.15 -2.73 -1.17
CA GLU A 40 6.87 -2.68 -0.48
C GLU A 40 7.03 -2.76 1.05
N LEU A 41 8.20 -2.42 1.59
CA LEU A 41 8.50 -2.57 3.01
C LEU A 41 7.52 -1.80 3.90
N VAL A 42 7.26 -0.53 3.59
CA VAL A 42 6.36 0.33 4.38
C VAL A 42 4.94 -0.22 4.35
N GLY A 43 4.46 -0.60 3.16
CA GLY A 43 3.14 -1.20 2.99
C GLY A 43 3.03 -2.55 3.71
N GLY A 44 4.08 -3.38 3.61
CA GLY A 44 4.19 -4.68 4.25
C GLY A 44 4.09 -4.60 5.76
N VAL A 45 4.92 -3.75 6.39
CA VAL A 45 4.89 -3.51 7.85
C VAL A 45 3.51 -3.06 8.31
N TRP A 46 2.94 -2.05 7.66
CA TRP A 46 1.61 -1.56 8.02
C TRP A 46 0.53 -2.64 7.87
N ASN A 47 0.52 -3.35 6.74
CA ASN A 47 -0.49 -4.38 6.46
C ASN A 47 -0.41 -5.55 7.45
N THR A 48 0.81 -5.99 7.81
CA THR A 48 1.03 -7.01 8.84
C THR A 48 0.51 -6.52 10.20
N LEU A 49 0.85 -5.30 10.61
CA LEU A 49 0.41 -4.75 11.91
C LEU A 49 -1.11 -4.59 11.97
N ALA A 50 -1.74 -4.06 10.91
CA ALA A 50 -3.20 -3.92 10.82
C ALA A 50 -3.90 -5.28 10.92
N SER A 51 -3.37 -6.29 10.22
CA SER A 51 -3.90 -7.65 10.24
C SER A 51 -3.74 -8.32 11.61
N LEU A 52 -2.58 -8.16 12.25
CA LEU A 52 -2.35 -8.65 13.62
C LEU A 52 -3.29 -7.98 14.63
N ALA A 53 -3.54 -6.67 14.50
CA ALA A 53 -4.51 -5.97 15.33
C ALA A 53 -5.94 -6.52 15.12
N GLY A 54 -6.31 -6.81 13.86
CA GLY A 54 -7.58 -7.44 13.50
C GLY A 54 -7.76 -8.83 14.12
N LEU A 55 -6.71 -9.66 14.10
CA LEU A 55 -6.69 -10.98 14.77
C LEU A 55 -6.86 -10.83 16.28
N ARG A 56 -6.11 -9.91 16.90
CA ARG A 56 -6.10 -9.74 18.36
C ARG A 56 -7.44 -9.26 18.91
N ARG A 57 -8.13 -8.36 18.20
CA ARG A 57 -9.43 -7.83 18.63
C ARG A 57 -10.64 -8.60 18.08
N ARG A 58 -10.41 -9.66 17.29
CA ARG A 58 -11.46 -10.38 16.52
C ARG A 58 -12.36 -9.43 15.71
N GLY A 59 -11.79 -8.29 15.30
CA GLY A 59 -12.52 -7.19 14.66
C GLY A 59 -12.90 -7.49 13.21
N LEU A 60 -12.17 -8.40 12.56
CA LEU A 60 -12.39 -8.86 11.19
C LEU A 60 -12.26 -10.40 11.13
N PRO A 61 -12.79 -11.08 10.10
CA PRO A 61 -12.64 -12.51 9.91
C PRO A 61 -11.17 -12.96 9.99
N SER A 62 -10.91 -14.06 10.70
CA SER A 62 -9.53 -14.56 10.89
C SER A 62 -8.84 -14.90 9.57
N ALA A 63 -9.57 -15.44 8.58
CA ALA A 63 -9.03 -15.74 7.25
C ALA A 63 -8.53 -14.48 6.53
N LEU A 64 -9.31 -13.40 6.57
CA LEU A 64 -8.94 -12.11 5.97
C LEU A 64 -7.66 -11.57 6.62
N ASN A 65 -7.57 -11.61 7.95
CA ASN A 65 -6.39 -11.11 8.63
C ASN A 65 -5.17 -12.00 8.40
N LEU A 66 -5.33 -13.33 8.36
CA LEU A 66 -4.21 -14.23 8.07
C LEU A 66 -3.68 -14.01 6.64
N PHE A 67 -4.58 -13.80 5.68
CA PHE A 67 -4.21 -13.40 4.32
C PHE A 67 -3.46 -12.06 4.31
N GLY A 68 -3.92 -11.08 5.08
CA GLY A 68 -3.23 -9.79 5.23
C GLY A 68 -1.85 -9.91 5.87
N VAL A 69 -1.65 -10.79 6.86
CA VAL A 69 -0.33 -11.08 7.42
C VAL A 69 0.58 -11.67 6.34
N PHE A 70 0.11 -12.66 5.58
CA PHE A 70 0.88 -13.28 4.50
C PHE A 70 1.32 -12.25 3.44
N ILE A 71 0.39 -11.41 2.97
CA ILE A 71 0.71 -10.34 2.02
C ILE A 71 1.72 -9.37 2.64
N GLY A 72 1.49 -8.94 3.88
CA GLY A 72 2.39 -8.00 4.56
C GLY A 72 3.82 -8.54 4.70
N LEU A 73 3.97 -9.82 5.03
CA LEU A 73 5.28 -10.49 5.06
C LEU A 73 5.94 -10.55 3.68
N ALA A 74 5.17 -10.85 2.62
CA ALA A 74 5.69 -10.81 1.26
C ALA A 74 6.21 -9.41 0.90
N GLY A 75 5.50 -8.35 1.32
CA GLY A 75 5.94 -6.96 1.17
C GLY A 75 7.23 -6.65 1.95
N ILE A 76 7.37 -7.15 3.18
CA ILE A 76 8.59 -6.93 3.99
C ILE A 76 9.82 -7.58 3.34
N VAL A 77 9.66 -8.77 2.75
CA VAL A 77 10.75 -9.52 2.12
C VAL A 77 11.34 -8.78 0.90
N THR A 78 10.61 -7.86 0.28
CA THR A 78 11.08 -7.05 -0.86
C THR A 78 12.26 -6.12 -0.54
N ILE A 79 12.65 -5.99 0.74
CA ILE A 79 13.88 -5.29 1.14
C ILE A 79 15.13 -5.92 0.51
N TYR A 80 15.10 -7.22 0.21
CA TYR A 80 16.19 -7.88 -0.51
C TYR A 80 15.95 -7.80 -2.02
N PRO A 81 16.93 -7.36 -2.83
CA PRO A 81 16.78 -7.19 -4.27
C PRO A 81 16.30 -8.44 -5.01
N ASP A 82 16.72 -9.63 -4.58
CA ASP A 82 16.36 -10.91 -5.21
C ASP A 82 14.84 -11.20 -5.17
N PHE A 83 14.10 -10.49 -4.31
CA PHE A 83 12.65 -10.62 -4.17
C PHE A 83 11.86 -9.46 -4.79
N GLU A 84 12.47 -8.64 -5.66
CA GLU A 84 11.77 -7.59 -6.42
C GLU A 84 10.45 -8.05 -7.07
N PRO A 85 10.33 -9.26 -7.66
CA PRO A 85 9.06 -9.72 -8.24
C PRO A 85 7.90 -9.79 -7.25
N LEU A 86 8.18 -9.87 -5.94
CA LEU A 86 7.15 -9.83 -4.90
C LEU A 86 6.49 -8.47 -4.75
N ASN A 87 7.06 -7.37 -5.28
CA ASN A 87 6.40 -6.06 -5.31
C ASN A 87 5.04 -6.15 -6.02
N ALA A 88 5.00 -6.79 -7.19
CA ALA A 88 3.76 -6.99 -7.95
C ALA A 88 2.79 -7.94 -7.22
N VAL A 89 3.31 -9.01 -6.61
CA VAL A 89 2.50 -9.96 -5.84
C VAL A 89 1.86 -9.26 -4.65
N PHE A 90 2.62 -8.44 -3.92
CA PHE A 90 2.15 -7.61 -2.82
C PHE A 90 1.04 -6.67 -3.31
N GLY A 91 1.32 -5.84 -4.32
CA GLY A 91 0.36 -4.85 -4.81
C GLY A 91 -0.96 -5.47 -5.30
N LEU A 92 -0.90 -6.53 -6.11
CA LEU A 92 -2.10 -7.20 -6.61
C LEU A 92 -2.89 -7.89 -5.50
N SER A 93 -2.22 -8.58 -4.59
CA SER A 93 -2.88 -9.25 -3.48
C SER A 93 -3.47 -8.26 -2.47
N GLN A 94 -2.82 -7.11 -2.28
CA GLN A 94 -3.30 -6.04 -1.41
C GLN A 94 -4.60 -5.42 -1.93
N ILE A 95 -4.78 -5.30 -3.25
CA ILE A 95 -6.07 -4.87 -3.86
C ILE A 95 -7.20 -5.83 -3.45
N VAL A 96 -6.97 -7.14 -3.62
CA VAL A 96 -7.94 -8.17 -3.21
C VAL A 96 -8.25 -8.07 -1.72
N TRP A 97 -7.22 -7.89 -0.90
CA TRP A 97 -7.37 -7.73 0.55
C TRP A 97 -8.19 -6.50 0.93
N PHE A 98 -7.95 -5.34 0.31
CA PHE A 98 -8.73 -4.11 0.56
C PHE A 98 -10.19 -4.27 0.19
N ILE A 99 -10.48 -4.89 -0.95
CA ILE A 99 -11.86 -5.17 -1.38
C ILE A 99 -12.54 -6.06 -0.33
N TRP A 100 -11.86 -7.12 0.13
CA TRP A 100 -12.41 -8.02 1.13
C TRP A 100 -12.68 -7.31 2.47
N VAL A 101 -11.75 -6.47 2.94
CA VAL A 101 -11.96 -5.61 4.12
C VAL A 101 -13.21 -4.76 3.94
N GLY A 102 -13.33 -4.06 2.81
CA GLY A 102 -14.48 -3.21 2.52
C GLY A 102 -15.80 -3.98 2.52
N VAL A 103 -15.85 -5.14 1.86
CA VAL A 103 -17.04 -6.00 1.83
C VAL A 103 -17.44 -6.45 3.24
N VAL A 104 -16.48 -6.90 4.06
CA VAL A 104 -16.73 -7.31 5.44
C VAL A 104 -17.25 -6.15 6.28
N MET A 105 -16.68 -4.96 6.12
CA MET A 105 -17.09 -3.77 6.87
C MET A 105 -18.49 -3.31 6.46
N LEU A 106 -18.83 -3.33 5.18
CA LEU A 106 -20.17 -3.00 4.67
C LEU A 106 -21.24 -4.04 5.06
N ALA A 107 -20.86 -5.32 5.10
CA ALA A 107 -21.78 -6.40 5.48
C ALA A 107 -22.14 -6.39 6.98
N ARG A 108 -21.31 -5.75 7.82
CA ARG A 108 -21.59 -5.60 9.25
C ARG A 108 -22.54 -4.42 9.47
N ARG A 109 -23.81 -4.72 9.80
CA ARG A 109 -24.74 -3.70 10.31
C ARG A 109 -24.27 -3.19 11.68
N SER A 110 -24.21 -1.88 11.86
CA SER A 110 -24.23 -1.25 13.18
C SER A 110 -25.55 -1.64 13.86
N PRO A 111 -25.55 -2.23 15.07
CA PRO A 111 -26.74 -2.24 15.90
C PRO A 111 -27.04 -0.79 16.25
N GLU A 112 -28.00 -0.19 15.55
CA GLU A 112 -28.56 1.09 15.95
C GLU A 112 -29.14 0.88 17.35
N LEU A 113 -28.54 1.55 18.34
CA LEU A 113 -28.99 1.55 19.72
C LEU A 113 -30.40 2.12 19.76
N MET A 114 -31.42 1.27 19.70
CA MET A 114 -32.74 1.65 20.15
C MET A 114 -32.63 1.95 21.65
N PRO A 115 -32.99 3.17 22.11
CA PRO A 115 -33.11 3.44 23.53
C PRO A 115 -34.08 2.42 24.13
N SER A 116 -33.64 1.71 25.16
CA SER A 116 -34.51 0.85 25.96
C SER A 116 -35.62 1.73 26.54
N ALA A 117 -36.83 1.57 26.01
CA ALA A 117 -38.03 2.14 26.61
C ALA A 117 -38.33 1.37 27.91
N THR A 118 -37.92 1.93 29.04
CA THR A 118 -38.48 1.66 30.38
C THR A 118 -38.41 2.94 31.20
#